data_AF-A0A3G2R2W0-F1
#
_entry.id   AF-A0A3G2R2W0-F1
#
_cell.length_a   1.000
_cell.length_b   1.000
_cell.length_c   1.000
_cell.angle_alpha   90.00
_cell.angle_beta   90.00
_cell.angle_gamma   90.00
#
_symmetry.space_group_name_H-M   'P 1'
#
loop_
_entity.id
_entity.type
_entity.pdbx_description
1 polymer ?
#
loop_
_entity_poly.entity_id
_entity_poly.type
_entity_poly.pdbx_seq_one_letter_code
_entity_poly.pdbx_strand_id
1 'polypeptide(L)'
;MPSSSPLILPLRRTSFPAPNKKRYKKGRKRLKIGILGGSGVYTPALITEIIKSNGELDVDQIVLNGRSSDKLNIVKNVCRELVRRSGLDIKIDASTNIADAVKDMDVVISQVRIGGMQARAFDEKFPPEFDMVGEETIGPGGLSNAIRTIPAVLEIASEVERCNKNAFLIMLTNPCSMILRAINQAKYNIKAVGICDLPRVLISKIADLLKIGKKN
;
A
#
# COMPACT_ATOMS: atom_id res chain seq x y z
N MET A 1 13.60 -16.08 45.98
CA MET A 1 13.69 -15.59 44.58
C MET A 1 12.33 -15.82 43.94
N PRO A 2 11.53 -14.78 43.65
CA PRO A 2 10.24 -14.98 43.00
C PRO A 2 10.45 -15.15 41.49
N SER A 3 9.87 -16.23 40.96
CA SER A 3 9.89 -16.60 39.55
C SER A 3 9.11 -15.60 38.70
N SER A 4 9.80 -14.90 37.81
CA SER A 4 9.21 -14.03 36.80
C SER A 4 8.72 -14.85 35.60
N SER A 5 7.47 -15.31 35.65
CA SER A 5 6.78 -15.71 34.43
C SER A 5 6.62 -14.48 33.52
N PRO A 6 7.04 -14.52 32.25
CA PRO A 6 6.91 -13.37 31.37
C PRO A 6 5.42 -13.07 31.12
N LEU A 7 5.01 -11.83 31.40
CA LEU A 7 3.72 -11.27 31.01
C LEU A 7 3.61 -11.28 29.48
N ILE A 8 3.10 -12.37 28.92
CA ILE A 8 2.64 -12.41 27.53
C ILE A 8 1.31 -11.65 27.52
N LEU A 9 1.36 -10.39 27.08
CA LEU A 9 0.15 -9.60 26.84
C LEU A 9 -0.72 -10.37 25.81
N PRO A 10 -1.98 -10.72 26.11
CA PRO A 10 -2.81 -11.42 25.16
C PRO A 10 -3.02 -10.54 23.93
N LEU A 11 -2.54 -10.99 22.77
CA LEU A 11 -2.85 -10.38 21.48
C LEU A 11 -4.38 -10.27 21.39
N ARG A 12 -4.90 -9.05 21.46
CA ARG A 12 -6.33 -8.76 21.23
C ARG A 12 -6.72 -9.48 19.94
N ARG A 13 -7.65 -10.45 20.03
CA ARG A 13 -8.26 -11.05 18.85
C ARG A 13 -8.80 -9.90 18.01
N THR A 14 -8.20 -9.66 16.85
CA THR A 14 -8.79 -8.78 15.85
C THR A 14 -10.07 -9.46 15.37
N SER A 15 -11.18 -9.14 16.04
CA SER A 15 -12.50 -9.59 15.62
C SER A 15 -12.87 -8.80 14.37
N PHE A 16 -12.87 -9.46 13.22
CA PHE A 16 -13.51 -8.90 12.03
C PHE A 16 -15.03 -8.90 12.25
N PRO A 17 -15.73 -7.80 11.94
CA PRO A 17 -17.19 -7.84 11.91
C PRO A 17 -17.66 -8.92 10.91
N ALA A 18 -18.77 -9.57 11.21
CA ALA A 18 -19.33 -10.58 10.31
C ALA A 18 -19.59 -9.95 8.92
N PRO A 19 -19.18 -10.62 7.82
CA PRO A 19 -19.27 -10.04 6.50
C PRO A 19 -20.72 -9.74 6.14
N ASN A 20 -21.02 -8.49 5.76
CA ASN A 20 -22.36 -8.07 5.37
C ASN A 20 -22.71 -8.58 3.96
N LYS A 21 -23.11 -9.85 3.87
CA LYS A 21 -23.49 -10.53 2.62
C LYS A 21 -24.68 -9.90 1.89
N LYS A 22 -25.42 -8.97 2.53
CA LYS A 22 -26.62 -8.33 1.95
C LYS A 22 -26.31 -7.16 1.00
N ARG A 23 -25.04 -6.71 0.90
CA ARG A 23 -24.66 -5.53 0.10
C ARG A 23 -24.01 -5.85 -1.26
N TYR A 24 -23.77 -7.13 -1.58
CA TYR A 24 -23.36 -7.56 -2.91
C TYR A 24 -24.51 -7.28 -3.90
N LYS A 25 -24.42 -6.18 -4.67
CA LYS A 25 -25.36 -5.94 -5.76
C LYS A 25 -25.13 -7.01 -6.82
N LYS A 26 -26.06 -7.98 -6.89
CA LYS A 26 -26.12 -9.03 -7.92
C LYS A 26 -25.93 -8.40 -9.31
N GLY A 27 -24.87 -8.78 -10.03
CA GLY A 27 -24.57 -8.31 -11.39
C GLY A 27 -23.46 -7.26 -11.53
N ARG A 28 -22.78 -6.82 -10.46
CA ARG A 28 -21.55 -6.02 -10.59
C ARG A 28 -20.32 -6.91 -10.77
N LYS A 29 -19.44 -6.53 -11.70
CA LYS A 29 -18.10 -7.13 -11.85
C LYS A 29 -17.33 -6.95 -10.54
N ARG A 30 -16.79 -8.04 -10.00
CA ARG A 30 -15.93 -8.03 -8.81
C ARG A 30 -14.56 -7.45 -9.18
N LEU A 31 -13.98 -6.66 -8.28
CA LEU A 31 -12.72 -5.93 -8.48
C LEU A 31 -11.51 -6.85 -8.41
N LYS A 32 -10.58 -6.68 -9.34
CA LYS A 32 -9.25 -7.31 -9.31
C LYS A 32 -8.17 -6.26 -9.02
N ILE A 33 -7.32 -6.53 -8.03
CA ILE A 33 -6.35 -5.56 -7.51
C ILE A 33 -4.92 -6.11 -7.62
N GLY A 34 -4.04 -5.36 -8.27
CA GLY A 34 -2.60 -5.56 -8.21
C GLY A 34 -1.96 -4.73 -7.11
N ILE A 35 -0.98 -5.28 -6.38
CA ILE A 35 -0.20 -4.53 -5.37
C ILE A 35 1.28 -4.65 -5.68
N LEU A 36 1.88 -3.57 -6.19
CA LEU A 36 3.32 -3.44 -6.42
C LEU A 36 4.01 -3.04 -5.12
N GLY A 37 5.07 -3.75 -4.74
CA GLY A 37 5.63 -3.65 -3.38
C GLY A 37 4.86 -4.47 -2.35
N GLY A 38 4.16 -5.51 -2.79
CA GLY A 38 3.35 -6.41 -1.96
C GLY A 38 4.12 -7.19 -0.90
N SER A 39 5.46 -7.26 -0.98
CA SER A 39 6.31 -7.83 0.08
C SER A 39 6.57 -6.87 1.26
N GLY A 40 6.01 -5.66 1.22
CA GLY A 40 6.12 -4.66 2.28
C GLY A 40 5.36 -5.05 3.55
N VAL A 41 5.85 -4.59 4.70
CA VAL A 41 5.23 -4.82 6.03
C VAL A 41 3.84 -4.18 6.18
N TYR A 42 3.50 -3.21 5.31
CA TYR A 42 2.21 -2.55 5.30
C TYR A 42 1.13 -3.28 4.48
N THR A 43 1.51 -4.27 3.66
CA THR A 43 0.54 -5.04 2.87
C THR A 43 -0.54 -5.71 3.73
N PRO A 44 -0.24 -6.37 4.87
CA PRO A 44 -1.28 -6.94 5.72
C PRO A 44 -2.26 -5.90 6.29
N ALA A 45 -1.79 -4.67 6.56
CA ALA A 45 -2.64 -3.58 6.99
C ALA A 45 -3.58 -3.13 5.86
N LEU A 46 -3.06 -3.00 4.62
CA LEU A 46 -3.88 -2.71 3.44
C LEU A 46 -4.96 -3.79 3.22
N ILE A 47 -4.61 -5.07 3.30
CA ILE A 47 -5.60 -6.17 3.21
C ILE A 47 -6.64 -6.09 4.33
N THR A 48 -6.21 -5.76 5.55
CA THR A 48 -7.12 -5.57 6.70
C THR A 48 -8.14 -4.46 6.43
N GLU A 49 -7.73 -3.33 5.83
CA GLU A 49 -8.65 -2.25 5.49
C GLU A 49 -9.59 -2.63 4.32
N ILE A 50 -9.11 -3.38 3.33
CA ILE A 50 -9.97 -3.94 2.27
C ILE A 50 -11.05 -4.84 2.89
N ILE A 51 -10.67 -5.72 3.82
CA ILE A 51 -11.62 -6.58 4.55
C ILE A 51 -12.65 -5.74 5.33
N LYS A 52 -12.20 -4.69 6.01
CA LYS A 52 -13.06 -3.81 6.83
C LYS A 52 -14.04 -2.96 6.01
N SER A 53 -13.83 -2.78 4.71
CA SER A 53 -14.79 -2.12 3.83
C SER A 53 -16.17 -2.82 3.79
N ASN A 54 -16.26 -4.05 4.33
CA ASN A 54 -17.50 -4.74 4.70
C ASN A 54 -18.60 -4.73 3.61
N GLY A 55 -18.20 -4.98 2.36
CA GLY A 55 -19.09 -5.07 1.20
C GLY A 55 -19.26 -3.78 0.39
N GLU A 56 -18.55 -2.70 0.73
CA GLU A 56 -18.43 -1.54 -0.16
C GLU A 56 -17.49 -1.83 -1.34
N LEU A 57 -16.45 -2.61 -1.09
CA LEU A 57 -15.57 -3.16 -2.12
C LEU A 57 -15.84 -4.66 -2.26
N ASP A 58 -16.39 -5.05 -3.42
CA ASP A 58 -16.52 -6.46 -3.80
C ASP A 58 -15.25 -6.88 -4.56
N VAL A 59 -14.26 -7.39 -3.84
CA VAL A 59 -12.96 -7.80 -4.39
C VAL A 59 -12.96 -9.30 -4.68
N ASP A 60 -12.54 -9.68 -5.89
CA ASP A 60 -12.39 -11.06 -6.35
C ASP A 60 -11.00 -11.62 -6.03
N GLN A 61 -9.99 -10.86 -6.44
CA GLN A 61 -8.60 -11.30 -6.45
C GLN A 61 -7.66 -10.15 -6.15
N ILE A 62 -6.59 -10.48 -5.42
CA ILE A 62 -5.46 -9.59 -5.18
C ILE A 62 -4.18 -10.33 -5.57
N VAL A 63 -3.32 -9.68 -6.36
CA VAL A 63 -2.00 -10.19 -6.73
C VAL A 63 -0.91 -9.31 -6.12
N LEU A 64 -0.09 -9.91 -5.25
CA LEU A 64 1.06 -9.25 -4.62
C LEU A 64 2.29 -9.36 -5.51
N ASN A 65 2.87 -8.24 -5.92
CA ASN A 65 4.13 -8.19 -6.66
C ASN A 65 5.29 -7.65 -5.82
N GLY A 66 6.46 -8.24 -5.99
CA GLY A 66 7.69 -7.81 -5.33
C GLY A 66 8.92 -8.55 -5.85
N ARG A 67 10.11 -8.15 -5.42
CA ARG A 67 11.38 -8.69 -5.94
C ARG A 67 11.85 -9.99 -5.27
N SER A 68 11.42 -10.25 -4.04
CA SER A 68 11.86 -11.43 -3.26
C SER A 68 10.69 -12.39 -3.09
N SER A 69 10.80 -13.56 -3.71
CA SER A 69 9.83 -14.66 -3.58
C SER A 69 9.62 -15.07 -2.13
N ASP A 70 10.69 -15.12 -1.33
CA ASP A 70 10.62 -15.54 0.07
C ASP A 70 9.80 -14.56 0.91
N LYS A 71 10.12 -13.26 0.81
CA LYS A 71 9.34 -12.21 1.51
C LYS A 71 7.90 -12.15 1.03
N LEU A 72 7.67 -12.30 -0.28
CA LEU A 72 6.33 -12.36 -0.85
C LEU A 72 5.54 -13.54 -0.29
N ASN A 73 6.14 -14.73 -0.18
CA ASN A 73 5.47 -15.91 0.34
C ASN A 73 5.06 -15.74 1.80
N ILE A 74 5.92 -15.13 2.63
CA ILE A 74 5.59 -14.81 4.02
C ILE A 74 4.37 -13.88 4.07
N VAL A 75 4.43 -12.75 3.36
CA VAL A 75 3.34 -11.76 3.37
C VAL A 75 2.05 -12.32 2.77
N LYS A 76 2.13 -13.07 1.67
CA LYS A 76 1.00 -13.79 1.05
C LYS A 76 0.29 -14.69 2.06
N ASN A 77 1.05 -15.48 2.84
CA ASN A 77 0.46 -16.40 3.82
C ASN A 77 -0.26 -15.65 4.95
N VAL A 78 0.31 -14.53 5.42
CA VAL A 78 -0.36 -13.65 6.40
C VAL A 78 -1.66 -13.09 5.82
N CYS A 79 -1.62 -12.56 4.59
CA CYS A 79 -2.80 -12.01 3.92
C CYS A 79 -3.89 -13.06 3.69
N ARG A 80 -3.52 -14.28 3.29
CA ARG A 80 -4.46 -15.42 3.14
C ARG A 80 -5.14 -15.76 4.47
N GLU A 81 -4.39 -15.77 5.57
CA GLU A 81 -4.96 -16.05 6.89
C GLU A 81 -5.90 -14.94 7.35
N LEU A 82 -5.61 -13.67 7.05
CA LEU A 82 -6.51 -12.54 7.34
C LEU A 82 -7.85 -12.69 6.58
N VAL A 83 -7.81 -12.98 5.29
CA VAL A 83 -9.01 -13.21 4.46
C VAL A 83 -9.80 -14.43 4.96
N ARG A 84 -9.11 -15.54 5.28
CA ARG A 84 -9.75 -16.74 5.82
C ARG A 84 -10.50 -16.43 7.12
N ARG A 85 -9.92 -15.64 8.02
CA ARG A 85 -10.53 -15.24 9.29
C ARG A 85 -11.70 -14.28 9.13
N SER A 86 -11.72 -13.48 8.06
CA SER A 86 -12.84 -12.58 7.80
C SER A 86 -14.05 -13.26 7.16
N GLY A 87 -13.88 -14.49 6.64
CA GLY A 87 -14.95 -15.22 5.95
C GLY A 87 -15.33 -14.63 4.58
N LEU A 88 -14.46 -13.78 4.02
CA LEU A 88 -14.61 -13.25 2.66
C LEU A 88 -13.96 -14.21 1.66
N ASP A 89 -14.50 -14.24 0.44
CA ASP A 89 -13.97 -15.05 -0.65
C ASP A 89 -13.07 -14.19 -1.55
N ILE A 90 -11.86 -13.86 -1.09
CA ILE A 90 -10.87 -13.09 -1.84
C ILE A 90 -9.67 -13.98 -2.16
N LYS A 91 -9.36 -14.16 -3.44
CA LYS A 91 -8.18 -14.92 -3.85
C LYS A 91 -6.92 -14.06 -3.66
N ILE A 92 -5.91 -14.58 -2.95
CA ILE A 92 -4.62 -13.90 -2.76
C ILE A 92 -3.52 -14.72 -3.45
N ASP A 93 -2.93 -14.14 -4.51
CA ASP A 93 -1.78 -14.69 -5.23
C ASP A 93 -0.55 -13.78 -5.07
N ALA A 94 0.63 -14.27 -5.46
CA ALA A 94 1.83 -13.46 -5.52
C ALA A 94 2.71 -13.86 -6.71
N SER A 95 3.41 -12.89 -7.28
CA SER A 95 4.35 -13.09 -8.39
C SER A 95 5.53 -12.12 -8.30
N THR A 96 6.68 -12.52 -8.83
CA THR A 96 7.82 -11.61 -9.04
C THR A 96 7.75 -10.88 -10.38
N ASN A 97 6.89 -11.32 -11.30
CA ASN A 97 6.63 -10.66 -12.57
C ASN A 97 5.58 -9.56 -12.38
N ILE A 98 5.91 -8.33 -12.77
CA ILE A 98 4.99 -7.18 -12.65
C ILE A 98 3.75 -7.36 -13.52
N ALA A 99 3.89 -7.98 -14.69
CA ALA A 99 2.77 -8.20 -15.61
C ALA A 99 1.64 -9.00 -14.96
N ASP A 100 1.94 -9.95 -14.07
CA ASP A 100 0.94 -10.76 -13.38
C ASP A 100 0.09 -9.94 -12.37
N ALA A 101 0.63 -8.83 -11.87
CA ALA A 101 -0.06 -7.91 -10.97
C ALA A 101 -0.66 -6.69 -11.70
N VAL A 102 -0.68 -6.70 -13.03
CA VAL A 102 -1.19 -5.59 -13.85
C VAL A 102 -2.18 -6.07 -14.88
N LYS A 103 -1.87 -7.19 -15.54
CA LYS A 103 -2.73 -7.83 -16.54
C LYS A 103 -4.08 -8.17 -15.89
N ASP A 104 -5.15 -7.78 -16.58
CA ASP A 104 -6.54 -8.01 -16.17
C ASP A 104 -6.97 -7.40 -14.82
N MET A 105 -6.13 -6.54 -14.21
CA MET A 105 -6.46 -5.81 -12.98
C MET A 105 -7.32 -4.57 -13.26
N ASP A 106 -8.29 -4.29 -12.39
CA ASP A 106 -9.06 -3.06 -12.45
C ASP A 106 -8.29 -1.90 -11.78
N VAL A 107 -7.55 -2.22 -10.72
CA VAL A 107 -6.76 -1.27 -9.93
C VAL A 107 -5.36 -1.83 -9.69
N VAL A 108 -4.34 -0.98 -9.82
CA VAL A 108 -2.95 -1.31 -9.47
C VAL A 108 -2.50 -0.33 -8.39
N ILE A 109 -2.13 -0.82 -7.21
CA ILE A 109 -1.65 -0.01 -6.09
C ILE A 109 -0.13 -0.14 -6.03
N SER A 110 0.59 0.98 -6.07
CA SER A 110 2.04 1.01 -5.92
C SER A 110 2.47 1.59 -4.58
N GLN A 111 3.08 0.75 -3.76
CA GLN A 111 3.63 1.09 -2.44
C GLN A 111 5.11 0.66 -2.35
N VAL A 112 5.85 0.79 -3.45
CA VAL A 112 7.25 0.38 -3.52
C VAL A 112 8.13 1.31 -2.67
N ARG A 113 9.24 0.77 -2.16
CA ARG A 113 10.27 1.57 -1.46
C ARG A 113 11.62 1.23 -2.07
N ILE A 114 12.06 2.07 -2.99
CA ILE A 114 13.32 1.84 -3.70
C ILE A 114 14.48 2.04 -2.72
N GLY A 115 15.40 1.07 -2.68
CA GLY A 115 16.50 1.04 -1.69
C GLY A 115 16.09 0.62 -0.28
N GLY A 116 14.81 0.33 -0.03
CA GLY A 116 14.32 -0.18 1.25
C GLY A 116 14.56 0.77 2.43
N MET A 117 14.60 0.22 3.64
CA MET A 117 14.83 0.99 4.86
C MET A 117 16.27 1.51 5.00
N GLN A 118 17.23 0.85 4.36
CA GLN A 118 18.63 1.31 4.37
C GLN A 118 18.79 2.62 3.61
N ALA A 119 18.19 2.74 2.43
CA ALA A 119 18.19 4.02 1.70
C ALA A 119 17.46 5.12 2.47
N ARG A 120 16.28 4.82 3.04
CA ARG A 120 15.58 5.79 3.91
C ARG A 120 16.44 6.25 5.08
N ALA A 121 17.13 5.31 5.74
CA ALA A 121 18.02 5.64 6.86
C ALA A 121 19.18 6.52 6.41
N PHE A 122 19.69 6.37 5.18
CA PHE A 122 20.65 7.30 4.60
C PHE A 122 20.02 8.68 4.37
N ASP A 123 18.86 8.72 3.71
CA ASP A 123 18.15 9.96 3.35
C ASP A 123 17.83 10.83 4.59
N GLU A 124 17.60 10.22 5.75
CA GLU A 124 17.38 10.92 7.03
C GLU A 124 18.67 11.26 7.80
N LYS A 125 19.78 10.57 7.55
CA LYS A 125 21.03 10.73 8.32
C LYS A 125 22.03 11.72 7.72
N PHE A 126 22.17 11.75 6.40
CA PHE A 126 23.16 12.61 5.76
C PHE A 126 22.85 14.12 5.85
N PRO A 127 21.58 14.59 5.79
CA PRO A 127 21.31 16.03 5.79
C PRO A 127 21.73 16.73 7.10
N PRO A 128 21.55 16.14 8.29
CA PRO A 128 22.07 16.69 9.55
C PRO A 128 23.59 16.93 9.58
N GLU A 129 24.39 16.26 8.75
CA GLU A 129 25.84 16.52 8.63
C GLU A 129 26.14 17.92 8.04
N PHE A 130 25.13 18.56 7.46
CA PHE A 130 25.20 19.89 6.84
C PHE A 130 24.22 20.89 7.51
N ASP A 131 23.86 20.67 8.78
CA ASP A 131 22.89 21.48 9.52
C ASP A 131 21.49 21.55 8.86
N MET A 132 21.12 20.52 8.09
CA MET A 132 19.81 20.41 7.44
C MET A 132 18.94 19.31 8.07
N VAL A 133 17.62 19.44 7.95
CA VAL A 133 16.68 18.40 8.41
C VAL A 133 16.71 17.20 7.48
N GLY A 134 16.89 16.01 8.06
CA GLY A 134 16.71 14.74 7.37
C GLY A 134 15.26 14.27 7.40
N GLU A 135 14.65 14.10 6.22
CA GLU A 135 13.27 13.63 6.06
C GLU A 135 13.15 12.85 4.75
N GLU A 136 12.27 11.84 4.70
CA GLU A 136 12.14 10.89 3.59
C GLU A 136 11.65 11.54 2.27
N THR A 137 10.86 12.61 2.36
CA THR A 137 10.00 13.13 1.28
C THR A 137 10.23 14.60 0.95
N ILE A 138 10.82 15.37 1.88
CA ILE A 138 11.17 16.79 1.71
C ILE A 138 12.66 17.03 1.95
N GLY A 139 13.15 18.19 1.51
CA GLY A 139 14.55 18.58 1.69
C GLY A 139 15.54 17.67 0.93
N PRO A 140 16.82 17.63 1.37
CA PRO A 140 17.85 16.85 0.70
C PRO A 140 17.56 15.34 0.70
N GLY A 141 17.00 14.81 1.79
CA GLY A 141 16.58 13.41 1.89
C GLY A 141 15.45 13.07 0.90
N GLY A 142 14.42 13.92 0.84
CA GLY A 142 13.36 13.81 -0.15
C GLY A 142 13.84 13.83 -1.60
N LEU A 143 14.81 14.70 -1.92
CA LEU A 143 15.42 14.76 -3.24
C LEU A 143 16.24 13.49 -3.56
N SER A 144 17.04 13.01 -2.60
CA SER A 144 17.80 11.75 -2.72
C SER A 144 16.86 10.56 -3.02
N ASN A 145 15.75 10.47 -2.29
CA ASN A 145 14.71 9.48 -2.54
C ASN A 145 14.09 9.66 -3.94
N ALA A 146 13.70 10.88 -4.33
CA ALA A 146 13.11 11.16 -5.62
C ALA A 146 13.99 10.71 -6.79
N ILE A 147 15.29 11.04 -6.76
CA ILE A 147 16.26 10.68 -7.80
C ILE A 147 16.32 9.16 -7.98
N ARG A 148 16.27 8.41 -6.88
CA ARG A 148 16.30 6.94 -6.90
C ARG A 148 14.98 6.33 -7.36
N THR A 149 13.87 6.94 -6.97
CA THR A 149 12.52 6.35 -7.10
C THR A 149 11.85 6.69 -8.42
N ILE A 150 12.02 7.91 -8.95
CA ILE A 150 11.36 8.34 -10.20
C ILE A 150 11.65 7.39 -11.37
N PRO A 151 12.90 6.97 -11.66
CA PRO A 151 13.17 6.06 -12.78
C PRO A 151 12.40 4.74 -12.66
N ALA A 152 12.42 4.11 -11.47
CA ALA A 152 11.72 2.86 -11.22
C ALA A 152 10.18 3.00 -11.34
N VAL A 153 9.63 4.16 -10.97
CA VAL A 153 8.19 4.40 -11.11
C VAL A 153 7.80 4.69 -12.55
N LEU A 154 8.66 5.32 -13.36
CA LEU A 154 8.41 5.48 -14.80
C LEU A 154 8.43 4.12 -15.52
N GLU A 155 9.30 3.19 -15.11
CA GLU A 155 9.24 1.79 -15.56
C GLU A 155 7.91 1.12 -15.19
N ILE A 156 7.43 1.30 -13.95
CA ILE A 156 6.11 0.81 -13.52
C ILE A 156 4.99 1.40 -14.39
N ALA A 157 5.02 2.72 -14.64
CA ALA A 157 4.01 3.39 -15.45
C ALA A 157 4.00 2.87 -16.90
N SER A 158 5.18 2.66 -17.48
CA SER A 158 5.34 2.04 -18.80
C SER A 158 4.79 0.61 -18.84
N GLU A 159 5.06 -0.20 -17.82
CA GLU A 159 4.54 -1.56 -17.72
C GLU A 159 3.01 -1.60 -17.54
N VAL A 160 2.44 -0.64 -16.80
CA VAL A 160 0.98 -0.47 -16.69
C VAL A 160 0.38 -0.12 -18.04
N GLU A 161 0.95 0.84 -18.78
CA GLU A 161 0.49 1.18 -20.12
C GLU A 161 0.53 -0.03 -21.07
N ARG A 162 1.66 -0.75 -21.06
CA ARG A 162 1.91 -1.90 -21.94
C ARG A 162 1.00 -3.09 -21.64
N CYS A 163 0.82 -3.43 -20.36
CA CYS A 163 0.07 -4.62 -19.97
C CYS A 163 -1.44 -4.37 -19.86
N ASN A 164 -1.84 -3.20 -19.35
CA ASN A 164 -3.24 -2.86 -19.13
C ASN A 164 -3.45 -1.36 -18.86
N LYS A 165 -3.43 -0.53 -19.91
CA LYS A 165 -3.68 0.92 -19.82
C LYS A 165 -5.03 1.33 -19.20
N ASN A 166 -5.99 0.39 -19.11
CA ASN A 166 -7.31 0.67 -18.55
C ASN A 166 -7.34 0.57 -17.02
N ALA A 167 -6.34 -0.08 -16.41
CA ALA A 167 -6.20 -0.18 -14.97
C ALA A 167 -5.99 1.21 -14.35
N PHE A 168 -6.55 1.40 -13.14
CA PHE A 168 -6.32 2.62 -12.38
C PHE A 168 -5.08 2.47 -11.49
N LEU A 169 -4.02 3.23 -11.76
CA LEU A 169 -2.81 3.25 -10.95
C LEU A 169 -3.00 4.18 -9.73
N ILE A 170 -2.96 3.60 -8.53
CA ILE A 170 -2.97 4.32 -7.26
C ILE A 170 -1.54 4.35 -6.71
N MET A 171 -0.95 5.53 -6.65
CA MET A 171 0.40 5.75 -6.15
C MET A 171 0.37 6.08 -4.66
N LEU A 172 0.88 5.17 -3.83
CA LEU A 172 1.15 5.39 -2.40
C LEU A 172 2.66 5.56 -2.13
N THR A 173 3.48 5.43 -3.18
CA THR A 173 4.93 5.54 -3.10
C THR A 173 5.32 7.01 -2.95
N ASN A 174 6.23 7.28 -2.01
CA ASN A 174 6.81 8.60 -1.80
C ASN A 174 8.12 8.80 -2.58
N PRO A 175 8.48 10.05 -2.93
CA PRO A 175 7.73 11.29 -2.72
C PRO A 175 6.62 11.48 -3.77
N CYS A 176 5.36 11.38 -3.33
CA CYS A 176 4.22 11.16 -4.22
C CYS A 176 4.01 12.31 -5.23
N SER A 177 4.21 13.56 -4.81
CA SER A 177 4.01 14.74 -5.66
C SER A 177 5.02 14.79 -6.82
N MET A 178 6.31 14.59 -6.54
CA MET A 178 7.38 14.57 -7.55
C MET A 178 7.20 13.38 -8.50
N ILE A 179 6.81 12.23 -7.97
CA ILE A 179 6.53 11.02 -8.76
C ILE A 179 5.38 11.25 -9.74
N LEU A 180 4.23 11.75 -9.26
CA LEU A 180 3.09 12.04 -10.15
C LEU A 180 3.43 13.10 -11.19
N ARG A 181 4.20 14.13 -10.80
CA ARG A 181 4.67 15.15 -11.72
C ARG A 181 5.50 14.54 -12.85
N ALA A 182 6.41 13.62 -12.52
CA ALA A 182 7.24 12.92 -13.49
C ALA A 182 6.40 12.02 -14.43
N ILE A 183 5.45 11.22 -13.89
CA ILE A 183 4.53 10.42 -14.69
C ILE A 183 3.75 11.30 -15.68
N ASN A 184 3.21 12.43 -15.21
CA ASN A 184 2.47 13.36 -16.05
C ASN A 184 3.35 13.98 -17.16
N GLN A 185 4.63 14.25 -16.89
CA GLN A 185 5.58 14.77 -17.90
C GLN A 185 6.00 13.73 -18.93
N ALA A 186 6.08 12.46 -18.54
CA ALA A 186 6.43 11.37 -19.43
C ALA A 186 5.33 11.04 -20.46
N LYS A 187 4.12 11.62 -20.30
CA LYS A 187 2.99 11.50 -21.23
C LYS A 187 2.52 10.05 -21.47
N TYR A 188 2.64 9.18 -20.48
CA TYR A 188 2.03 7.85 -20.53
C TYR A 188 0.50 7.95 -20.60
N ASN A 189 -0.12 7.10 -21.41
CA ASN A 189 -1.56 6.98 -21.57
C ASN A 189 -2.17 6.04 -20.51
N ILE A 190 -2.03 6.42 -19.24
CA ILE A 190 -2.54 5.66 -18.09
C ILE A 190 -3.42 6.55 -17.20
N LYS A 191 -4.30 5.93 -16.41
CA LYS A 191 -5.04 6.61 -15.35
C LYS A 191 -4.24 6.48 -14.06
N ALA A 192 -3.76 7.61 -13.51
CA ALA A 192 -2.98 7.60 -12.27
C ALA A 192 -3.51 8.64 -11.28
N VAL A 193 -3.56 8.28 -10.00
CA VAL A 193 -3.77 9.19 -8.87
C VAL A 193 -2.78 8.85 -7.78
N GLY A 194 -2.34 9.86 -7.02
CA GLY A 194 -1.54 9.65 -5.82
C GLY A 194 -2.36 10.00 -4.59
N ILE A 195 -2.15 9.23 -3.53
CA ILE A 195 -2.88 9.38 -2.27
C ILE A 195 -1.88 9.53 -1.14
N CYS A 196 -2.08 10.55 -0.32
CA CYS A 196 -1.33 10.79 0.91
C CYS A 196 -2.28 10.65 2.11
N ASP A 197 -1.82 10.01 3.17
CA ASP A 197 -2.54 9.80 4.41
C ASP A 197 -2.49 11.02 5.35
N LEU A 198 -1.45 11.85 5.24
CA LEU A 198 -1.21 12.99 6.13
C LEU A 198 -2.40 13.96 6.26
N PRO A 199 -3.10 14.37 5.18
CA PRO A 199 -4.28 15.23 5.32
C PRO A 199 -5.39 14.61 6.18
N ARG A 200 -5.64 13.30 6.01
CA ARG A 200 -6.66 12.57 6.79
C ARG A 200 -6.27 12.47 8.27
N VAL A 201 -4.99 12.22 8.53
CA VAL A 201 -4.44 12.15 9.89
C VAL A 201 -4.54 13.51 10.57
N LEU A 202 -4.17 14.59 9.88
CA LEU A 202 -4.23 15.96 10.42
C LEU A 202 -5.67 16.36 10.76
N ILE A 203 -6.62 16.16 9.84
CA ILE A 203 -8.04 16.45 10.09
C ILE A 203 -8.55 15.67 11.30
N SER A 204 -8.19 14.39 11.41
CA SER A 204 -8.61 13.56 12.56
C SER A 204 -8.04 14.09 13.88
N LYS A 205 -6.76 14.45 13.91
CA LYS A 205 -6.11 15.02 15.11
C LYS A 205 -6.72 16.36 15.52
N ILE A 206 -7.05 17.23 14.57
CA ILE A 206 -7.72 18.50 14.84
C ILE A 206 -9.13 18.27 15.39
N ALA A 207 -9.90 17.36 14.80
CA ALA A 207 -11.23 17.01 15.29
C ALA A 207 -11.19 16.47 16.73
N ASP A 208 -10.24 15.60 17.03
CA ASP A 208 -10.03 15.06 18.38
C ASP A 208 -9.65 16.18 19.37
N LEU A 209 -8.74 17.09 18.99
CA LEU A 209 -8.35 18.25 19.80
C LEU A 209 -9.52 19.18 20.10
N LEU A 210 -10.37 19.43 19.11
CA LEU A 210 -11.58 20.25 19.24
C LEU A 210 -12.76 19.50 19.85
N LYS A 211 -12.62 18.20 20.16
CA LYS A 211 -13.69 17.31 20.63
C LYS A 211 -14.92 17.28 19.72
N ILE A 212 -14.71 17.47 18.41
CA ILE A 212 -15.77 17.36 17.41
C ILE A 212 -15.82 15.91 16.97
N GLY A 213 -16.90 15.21 17.33
CA GLY A 213 -17.09 13.81 16.94
C GLY A 213 -16.98 13.64 15.42
N LYS A 214 -16.33 12.55 14.99
CA LYS A 214 -16.27 12.17 13.58
C LYS A 214 -17.71 12.01 13.07
N LYS A 215 -18.16 12.92 12.19
CA LYS A 215 -19.33 12.61 11.35
C LYS A 215 -18.90 11.45 10.44
N ASN A 216 -19.56 10.31 10.64
CA ASN A 216 -19.44 9.11 9.80
C ASN A 216 -19.83 9.43 8.36
#